data_AF-A0A8T5HLG4-F1
#
_entry.id   AF-A0A8T5HLG4-F1
#
_cell.length_a   1.000
_cell.length_b   1.000
_cell.length_c   1.000
_cell.angle_alpha   90.00
_cell.angle_beta   90.00
_cell.angle_gamma   90.00
#
_symmetry.space_group_name_H-M   'P 1'
#
loop_
_entity.id
_entity.type
_entity.pdbx_description
1 polymer ?
#
loop_
_entity_poly.entity_id
_entity_poly.type
_entity_poly.pdbx_seq_one_letter_code
_entity_poly.pdbx_strand_id
1 'polypeptide(L)'
;MSLEITIPFGKLDGKDNVKNLVFSILTKEYPLKIIDLTNFIRKRYGKSVTFQAVRKALIQLVSDGVLIKEGTSFQINKNWVFESKKVLDNLYSELNKEKTKPHGIDSVSGEVSVFAFDSLNNLMKFWEDLIDNWFDHFKKGDPNINAYQGAHGWEGIMHPDRERIMMGRLKKKGIKSYAFSTGSTPLDRYIWKFYKSIGLKVGLKPSLSSFDRGYYVATYGDLIVQTQYPKKIVDQIDVFFKKTKKIEDLNLHKLSEIVNQKIKIKLTVIKNLEMAKQINKSIIDQIKELKI
;
A
#
# COMPACT_ATOMS: atom_id res chain seq x y z
N MET A 1 -4.61 15.16 -25.78
CA MET A 1 -5.46 15.73 -24.72
C MET A 1 -4.57 16.17 -23.58
N SER A 2 -4.37 17.48 -23.43
CA SER A 2 -3.70 18.05 -22.26
C SER A 2 -4.62 17.89 -21.06
N LEU A 3 -4.14 17.23 -20.00
CA LEU A 3 -4.79 17.24 -18.69
C LEU A 3 -4.63 18.64 -18.10
N GLU A 4 -5.59 19.54 -18.35
CA GLU A 4 -5.73 20.76 -17.57
C GLU A 4 -6.30 20.38 -16.20
N ILE A 5 -5.43 20.07 -15.26
CA ILE A 5 -5.81 20.14 -13.85
C ILE A 5 -5.88 21.62 -13.53
N THR A 6 -7.08 22.19 -13.55
CA THR A 6 -7.32 23.55 -13.07
C THR A 6 -7.24 23.54 -11.55
N ILE A 7 -6.03 23.45 -11.01
CA ILE A 7 -5.80 23.71 -9.60
C ILE A 7 -6.09 25.20 -9.41
N PRO A 8 -7.04 25.62 -8.56
CA PRO A 8 -7.39 27.04 -8.40
C PRO A 8 -6.22 27.89 -7.87
N PHE A 9 -5.11 27.28 -7.46
CA PHE A 9 -3.93 27.95 -6.93
C PHE A 9 -3.00 28.47 -8.04
N GLY A 10 -3.46 29.47 -8.80
CA GLY A 10 -2.51 30.47 -9.32
C GLY A 10 -1.80 31.16 -8.16
N LYS A 11 -0.55 31.59 -8.35
CA LYS A 11 0.35 32.19 -7.33
C LYS A 11 -0.41 32.95 -6.24
N LEU A 12 -0.10 32.63 -4.98
CA LEU A 12 -0.48 33.36 -3.75
C LEU A 12 0.10 34.79 -3.71
N ASP A 13 0.77 35.23 -4.77
CA ASP A 13 1.34 36.57 -4.91
C ASP A 13 0.27 37.55 -5.40
N GLY A 14 -0.58 38.00 -4.48
CA GLY A 14 -1.06 39.38 -4.48
C GLY A 14 -2.35 39.75 -5.24
N LYS A 15 -3.00 38.82 -5.97
CA LYS A 15 -4.37 39.05 -6.48
C LYS A 15 -5.30 37.95 -5.99
N ASP A 16 -5.91 38.17 -4.82
CA ASP A 16 -6.91 37.28 -4.21
C ASP A 16 -8.11 37.10 -5.16
N ASN A 17 -8.07 36.05 -5.98
CA ASN A 17 -9.19 35.67 -6.82
C ASN A 17 -10.33 35.19 -5.90
N VAL A 18 -11.55 35.72 -6.11
CA VAL A 18 -12.75 35.37 -5.34
C VAL A 18 -12.97 33.85 -5.28
N LYS A 19 -12.58 33.10 -6.33
CA LYS A 19 -12.61 31.62 -6.34
C LYS A 19 -11.77 31.00 -5.21
N ASN A 20 -10.58 31.52 -4.95
CA ASN A 20 -9.65 30.98 -3.95
C ASN A 20 -10.16 31.24 -2.54
N LEU A 21 -10.77 32.42 -2.31
CA LEU A 21 -11.40 32.75 -1.04
C LEU A 21 -12.61 31.85 -0.77
N VAL A 22 -13.48 31.65 -1.78
CA VAL A 22 -14.62 30.73 -1.69
C VAL A 22 -14.14 29.32 -1.36
N PHE A 23 -13.16 28.79 -2.10
CA PHE A 23 -12.61 27.47 -1.85
C PHE A 23 -12.03 27.35 -0.44
N SER A 24 -11.20 28.31 -0.01
CA SER A 24 -10.57 28.31 1.32
C SER A 24 -11.59 28.33 2.46
N ILE A 25 -12.70 29.06 2.31
CA ILE A 25 -13.79 29.04 3.30
C ILE A 25 -14.43 27.65 3.35
N LEU A 26 -14.80 27.09 2.19
CA LEU A 26 -15.47 25.79 2.09
C LEU A 26 -14.58 24.61 2.50
N THR A 27 -13.26 24.75 2.58
CA THR A 27 -12.39 23.72 3.19
C THR A 27 -12.57 23.58 4.71
N LYS A 28 -13.07 24.63 5.37
CA LYS A 28 -13.22 24.68 6.83
C LYS A 28 -14.68 24.62 7.26
N GLU A 29 -15.55 25.28 6.51
CA GLU A 29 -16.95 25.49 6.89
C GLU A 29 -17.84 25.19 5.66
N TYR A 30 -18.62 24.11 5.74
CA TYR A 30 -19.52 23.68 4.68
C TYR A 30 -20.69 22.88 5.28
N PRO A 31 -21.87 22.86 4.63
CA PRO A 31 -22.23 23.57 3.41
C PRO A 31 -22.63 25.04 3.67
N LEU A 32 -22.37 25.96 2.72
CA LEU A 32 -22.67 27.39 2.89
C LEU A 32 -23.49 27.97 1.71
N LYS A 33 -24.36 28.95 1.99
CA LYS A 33 -25.08 29.71 0.95
C LYS A 33 -24.21 30.83 0.40
N ILE A 34 -24.58 31.38 -0.75
CA ILE A 34 -23.86 32.50 -1.39
C ILE A 34 -23.76 33.71 -0.46
N ILE A 35 -24.82 34.00 0.31
CA ILE A 35 -24.85 35.14 1.22
C ILE A 35 -23.85 34.97 2.37
N ASP A 36 -23.75 33.75 2.91
CA ASP A 36 -22.81 33.41 3.98
C ASP A 36 -21.39 33.57 3.46
N LEU A 37 -21.08 33.01 2.28
CA LEU A 37 -19.77 33.15 1.64
C LEU A 37 -19.40 34.62 1.38
N THR A 38 -20.35 35.43 0.89
CA THR A 38 -20.12 36.87 0.66
C THR A 38 -19.80 37.58 1.97
N ASN A 39 -20.51 37.25 3.04
CA ASN A 39 -20.29 37.82 4.36
C ASN A 39 -18.95 37.36 4.98
N PHE A 40 -18.60 36.08 4.85
CA PHE A 40 -17.31 35.55 5.28
C PHE A 40 -16.16 36.26 4.59
N ILE A 41 -16.23 36.47 3.28
CA ILE A 41 -15.18 37.14 2.53
C ILE A 41 -15.01 38.59 3.01
N ARG A 42 -16.12 39.33 3.16
CA ARG A 42 -16.10 40.72 3.62
C ARG A 42 -15.56 40.86 5.05
N LYS A 43 -16.06 40.02 5.97
CA LYS A 43 -15.73 40.13 7.41
C LYS A 43 -14.37 39.55 7.75
N ARG A 44 -14.05 38.35 7.28
CA ARG A 44 -12.85 37.60 7.69
C ARG A 44 -11.59 38.02 6.95
N TYR A 45 -11.73 38.44 5.69
CA TYR A 45 -10.60 38.79 4.83
C TYR A 45 -10.53 40.29 4.53
N GLY A 46 -11.49 41.09 4.99
CA GLY A 46 -11.52 42.54 4.77
C GLY A 46 -11.65 42.93 3.29
N LYS A 47 -12.13 42.03 2.43
CA LYS A 47 -12.19 42.26 0.97
C LYS A 47 -13.57 42.75 0.55
N SER A 48 -13.59 43.86 -0.20
CA SER A 48 -14.81 44.33 -0.85
C SER A 48 -15.12 43.46 -2.06
N VAL A 49 -15.98 42.46 -1.87
CA VAL A 49 -16.52 41.63 -2.95
C VAL A 49 -18.01 41.87 -3.13
N THR A 50 -18.46 41.92 -4.37
CA THR A 50 -19.89 42.00 -4.70
C THR A 50 -20.50 40.60 -4.65
N PHE A 51 -21.78 40.51 -4.32
CA PHE A 51 -22.53 39.25 -4.36
C PHE A 51 -22.45 38.57 -5.74
N GLN A 52 -22.48 39.37 -6.81
CA GLN A 52 -22.38 38.86 -8.18
C GLN A 52 -21.00 38.26 -8.48
N ALA A 53 -19.92 38.81 -7.93
CA ALA A 53 -18.58 38.24 -8.08
C ALA A 53 -18.48 36.87 -7.40
N VAL A 54 -19.02 36.73 -6.18
CA VAL A 54 -19.07 35.45 -5.46
C VAL A 54 -19.96 34.44 -6.19
N ARG A 55 -21.12 34.87 -6.68
CA ARG A 55 -22.03 34.03 -7.48
C ARG A 55 -21.35 33.52 -8.75
N LYS A 56 -20.66 34.39 -9.49
CA LYS A 56 -19.92 34.01 -10.71
C LYS A 56 -18.81 32.98 -10.38
N ALA A 57 -18.07 33.20 -9.30
CA ALA A 57 -17.03 32.27 -8.84
C ALA A 57 -17.60 30.87 -8.51
N LEU A 58 -18.73 30.83 -7.79
CA LEU A 58 -19.41 29.58 -7.43
C LEU A 58 -19.93 28.82 -8.64
N ILE A 59 -20.61 29.51 -9.58
CA ILE A 59 -21.11 28.89 -10.81
C ILE A 59 -19.97 28.26 -11.59
N GLN A 60 -18.84 28.97 -11.72
CA GLN A 60 -17.68 28.44 -12.42
C GLN A 60 -17.10 27.22 -11.71
N LEU A 61 -16.90 27.27 -10.38
CA LEU A 61 -16.36 26.13 -9.64
C LEU A 61 -17.29 24.89 -9.65
N VAL A 62 -18.61 25.10 -9.74
CA VAL A 62 -19.58 24.01 -9.96
C VAL A 62 -19.45 23.46 -11.39
N SER A 63 -19.34 24.34 -12.39
CA SER A 63 -19.11 23.94 -13.79
C SER A 63 -17.79 23.17 -13.97
N ASP A 64 -16.75 23.55 -13.23
CA ASP A 64 -15.43 22.90 -13.22
C ASP A 64 -15.45 21.58 -12.41
N GLY A 65 -16.59 21.21 -11.80
CA GLY A 65 -16.75 19.99 -10.99
C GLY A 65 -16.07 20.04 -9.61
N VAL A 66 -15.45 21.17 -9.24
CA VAL A 66 -14.73 21.38 -7.96
C VAL A 66 -15.71 21.46 -6.79
N LEU A 67 -16.86 22.11 -6.99
CA LEU A 67 -17.93 22.21 -6.00
C LEU A 67 -19.17 21.45 -6.47
N ILE A 68 -19.99 21.02 -5.52
CA ILE A 68 -21.36 20.58 -5.75
C ILE A 68 -22.33 21.55 -5.08
N LYS A 69 -23.50 21.69 -5.70
CA LYS A 69 -24.60 22.51 -5.18
C LYS A 69 -25.71 21.59 -4.66
N GLU A 70 -26.08 21.77 -3.40
CA GLU A 70 -27.16 21.04 -2.74
C GLU A 70 -28.24 22.04 -2.29
N GLY A 71 -29.36 22.06 -3.01
CA GLY A 71 -30.41 23.05 -2.80
C GLY A 71 -29.90 24.48 -3.03
N THR A 72 -29.72 25.24 -1.94
CA THR A 72 -29.21 26.63 -1.98
C THR A 72 -27.79 26.78 -1.45
N SER A 73 -27.16 25.68 -1.04
CA SER A 73 -25.83 25.67 -0.43
C SER A 73 -24.80 24.99 -1.33
N PHE A 74 -23.53 25.25 -1.04
CA PHE A 74 -22.39 24.76 -1.81
C PHE A 74 -21.39 24.07 -0.88
N GLN A 75 -20.74 23.03 -1.40
CA GLN A 75 -19.66 22.32 -0.71
C GLN A 75 -18.64 21.75 -1.71
N ILE A 76 -17.45 21.40 -1.23
CA ILE A 76 -16.41 20.80 -2.06
C ILE A 76 -16.84 19.40 -2.51
N ASN A 77 -16.65 19.12 -3.79
CA ASN A 77 -16.90 17.81 -4.35
C ASN A 77 -15.84 16.81 -3.86
N LYS A 78 -16.25 15.86 -3.01
CA LYS A 78 -15.35 14.84 -2.46
C LYS A 78 -14.70 13.96 -3.53
N ASN A 79 -15.42 13.66 -4.61
CA ASN A 79 -14.89 12.86 -5.72
C ASN A 79 -13.78 13.63 -6.45
N TRP A 80 -13.95 14.94 -6.66
CA TRP A 80 -12.92 15.78 -7.25
C TRP A 80 -11.64 15.81 -6.40
N VAL A 81 -11.75 15.88 -5.06
CA VAL A 81 -10.58 15.82 -4.16
C VAL A 81 -9.85 14.49 -4.30
N PHE A 82 -10.58 13.38 -4.33
CA PHE A 82 -10.01 12.04 -4.48
C PHE A 82 -9.26 11.88 -5.81
N GLU A 83 -9.89 12.26 -6.93
CA GLU A 83 -9.26 12.19 -8.26
C GLU A 83 -8.06 13.15 -8.35
N SER A 84 -8.16 14.36 -7.81
CA SER A 84 -7.05 15.31 -7.79
C SER A 84 -5.85 14.77 -7.01
N LYS A 85 -6.08 14.11 -5.87
CA LYS A 85 -5.02 13.43 -5.11
C LYS A 85 -4.34 12.36 -5.96
N LYS A 86 -5.12 11.50 -6.62
CA LYS A 86 -4.59 10.43 -7.48
C LYS A 86 -3.68 11.00 -8.58
N VAL A 87 -4.09 12.10 -9.21
CA VAL A 87 -3.26 12.71 -10.25
C VAL A 87 -1.99 13.35 -9.68
N LEU A 88 -2.07 14.02 -8.52
CA LEU A 88 -0.89 14.59 -7.85
C LEU A 88 0.08 13.51 -7.39
N ASP A 89 -0.42 12.39 -6.84
CA ASP A 89 0.39 11.24 -6.44
C ASP A 89 1.10 10.64 -7.67
N ASN A 90 0.38 10.49 -8.79
CA ASN A 90 0.95 10.03 -10.06
C ASN A 90 2.02 11.00 -10.58
N LEU A 91 1.73 12.31 -10.62
CA LEU A 91 2.68 13.33 -11.06
C LEU A 91 3.93 13.37 -10.17
N TYR A 92 3.75 13.31 -8.85
CA TYR A 92 4.85 13.24 -7.90
C TYR A 92 5.71 12.00 -8.16
N SER A 93 5.07 10.86 -8.43
CA SER A 93 5.76 9.64 -8.81
C SER A 93 6.56 9.81 -10.10
N GLU A 94 5.97 10.37 -11.15
CA GLU A 94 6.60 10.65 -12.45
C GLU A 94 7.78 11.62 -12.35
N LEU A 95 7.63 12.73 -11.62
CA LEU A 95 8.67 13.75 -11.47
C LEU A 95 9.84 13.30 -10.61
N ASN A 96 9.58 12.44 -9.62
CA ASN A 96 10.61 11.88 -8.75
C ASN A 96 11.12 10.52 -9.23
N LYS A 97 10.94 10.20 -10.52
CA LYS A 97 11.62 9.11 -11.20
C LYS A 97 13.14 9.35 -11.20
N GLU A 98 13.80 9.02 -10.09
CA GLU A 98 15.12 8.41 -10.21
C GLU A 98 14.95 7.17 -11.10
N LYS A 99 15.73 7.08 -12.18
CA LYS A 99 15.58 6.14 -13.32
C LYS A 99 15.56 4.63 -12.99
N THR A 100 15.36 4.22 -11.74
CA THR A 100 15.47 2.82 -11.29
C THR A 100 14.47 2.39 -10.20
N LYS A 101 13.48 3.20 -9.79
CA LYS A 101 12.47 2.75 -8.81
C LYS A 101 11.19 2.26 -9.52
N PRO A 102 10.81 0.97 -9.37
CA PRO A 102 9.63 0.44 -10.04
C PRO A 102 8.34 1.06 -9.51
N HIS A 103 7.43 1.36 -10.43
CA HIS A 103 6.09 1.87 -10.18
C HIS A 103 5.10 0.70 -10.31
N GLY A 104 4.82 0.02 -9.20
CA GLY A 104 3.84 -1.06 -9.13
C GLY A 104 4.00 -2.17 -10.18
N ILE A 105 2.89 -2.86 -10.50
CA ILE A 105 2.91 -4.01 -11.41
C ILE A 105 3.26 -3.64 -12.86
N ASP A 106 3.02 -2.39 -13.28
CA ASP A 106 3.28 -1.94 -14.66
C ASP A 106 4.77 -1.98 -15.00
N SER A 107 5.61 -1.99 -13.97
CA SER A 107 7.06 -2.18 -14.12
C SER A 107 7.46 -3.63 -14.36
N VAL A 108 6.54 -4.59 -14.23
CA VAL A 108 6.77 -6.01 -14.50
C VAL A 108 6.58 -6.28 -16.00
N SER A 109 7.62 -5.99 -16.77
CA SER A 109 7.68 -6.25 -18.21
C SER A 109 8.33 -7.61 -18.51
N GLY A 110 7.72 -8.39 -19.41
CA GLY A 110 8.23 -9.70 -19.83
C GLY A 110 8.00 -10.82 -18.82
N GLU A 111 8.71 -11.94 -18.99
CA GLU A 111 8.60 -13.13 -18.14
C GLU A 111 9.31 -12.97 -16.79
N VAL A 112 10.43 -12.23 -16.76
CA VAL A 112 11.24 -12.02 -15.55
C VAL A 112 11.58 -10.54 -15.43
N SER A 113 11.30 -9.97 -14.25
CA SER A 113 11.67 -8.59 -13.90
C SER A 113 12.45 -8.59 -12.59
N VAL A 114 13.51 -7.80 -12.51
CA VAL A 114 14.35 -7.67 -11.31
C VAL A 114 14.38 -6.21 -10.87
N PHE A 115 14.02 -5.99 -9.62
CA PHE A 115 13.94 -4.69 -8.98
C PHE A 115 14.96 -4.58 -7.86
N ALA A 116 15.45 -3.37 -7.61
CA ALA A 116 16.37 -3.09 -6.51
C ALA A 116 15.78 -2.02 -5.59
N PHE A 117 15.81 -2.32 -4.29
CA PHE A 117 15.33 -1.45 -3.23
C PHE A 117 16.49 -1.12 -2.27
N ASP A 118 16.35 0.00 -1.57
CA ASP A 118 17.33 0.51 -0.60
C ASP A 118 16.97 0.19 0.85
N SER A 119 15.85 -0.48 1.11
CA SER A 119 15.47 -0.98 2.42
C SER A 119 14.47 -2.14 2.26
N LEU A 120 14.32 -2.92 3.32
CA LEU A 120 13.35 -4.02 3.34
C LEU A 120 11.91 -3.50 3.36
N ASN A 121 11.67 -2.38 4.04
CA ASN A 121 10.37 -1.71 4.06
C ASN A 121 9.94 -1.25 2.65
N ASN A 122 10.84 -0.65 1.86
CA ASN A 122 10.52 -0.23 0.50
C ASN A 122 10.26 -1.42 -0.44
N LEU A 123 11.02 -2.51 -0.28
CA LEU A 123 10.73 -3.76 -0.99
C LEU A 123 9.35 -4.30 -0.62
N MET A 124 8.99 -4.30 0.67
CA MET A 124 7.72 -4.83 1.13
C MET A 124 6.53 -4.03 0.62
N LYS A 125 6.60 -2.70 0.61
CA LYS A 125 5.56 -1.85 0.00
C LYS A 125 5.30 -2.24 -1.46
N PHE A 126 6.36 -2.42 -2.24
CA PHE A 126 6.22 -2.86 -3.62
C PHE A 126 5.66 -4.28 -3.74
N TRP A 127 6.09 -5.20 -2.87
CA TRP A 127 5.52 -6.55 -2.82
C TRP A 127 4.01 -6.48 -2.54
N GLU A 128 3.59 -5.69 -1.55
CA GLU A 128 2.18 -5.50 -1.22
C GLU A 128 1.38 -4.91 -2.38
N ASP A 129 1.95 -3.95 -3.13
CA ASP A 129 1.31 -3.41 -4.34
C ASP A 129 1.06 -4.50 -5.40
N LEU A 130 1.98 -5.47 -5.53
CA LEU A 130 1.77 -6.63 -6.41
C LEU A 130 0.63 -7.53 -5.92
N ILE A 131 0.50 -7.72 -4.60
CA ILE A 131 -0.58 -8.51 -3.99
C ILE A 131 -1.93 -7.83 -4.22
N ASP A 132 -2.01 -6.53 -3.91
CA ASP A 132 -3.22 -5.73 -4.08
C ASP A 132 -3.65 -5.72 -5.57
N ASN A 133 -2.69 -5.52 -6.49
CA ASN A 133 -2.98 -5.57 -7.92
C ASN A 133 -3.49 -6.95 -8.37
N TRP A 134 -2.80 -8.03 -8.00
CA TRP A 134 -3.27 -9.38 -8.32
C TRP A 134 -4.67 -9.64 -7.76
N PHE A 135 -4.91 -9.26 -6.51
CA PHE A 135 -6.22 -9.43 -5.87
C PHE A 135 -7.32 -8.67 -6.61
N ASP A 136 -7.08 -7.42 -7.01
CA ASP A 136 -8.06 -6.61 -7.72
C ASP A 136 -8.42 -7.18 -9.10
N HIS A 137 -7.45 -7.82 -9.76
CA HIS A 137 -7.65 -8.44 -11.07
C HIS A 137 -8.07 -9.91 -11.01
N PHE A 138 -8.09 -10.53 -9.81
CA PHE A 138 -8.51 -11.93 -9.63
C PHE A 138 -9.98 -12.13 -10.03
N LYS A 139 -10.22 -13.09 -10.93
CA LYS A 139 -11.52 -13.50 -11.46
C LYS A 139 -11.86 -14.93 -11.07
N LYS A 140 -13.16 -15.24 -11.07
CA LYS A 140 -13.64 -16.62 -10.87
C LYS A 140 -13.13 -17.50 -12.02
N GLY A 141 -12.41 -18.57 -11.68
CA GLY A 141 -11.75 -19.48 -12.64
C GLY A 141 -10.23 -19.38 -12.59
N ASP A 142 -9.68 -18.29 -12.07
CA ASP A 142 -8.25 -18.14 -11.87
C ASP A 142 -7.73 -19.13 -10.81
N PRO A 143 -6.42 -19.48 -10.86
CA PRO A 143 -5.77 -20.24 -9.80
C PRO A 143 -5.97 -19.58 -8.43
N ASN A 144 -6.78 -20.21 -7.58
CA ASN A 144 -7.20 -19.67 -6.30
C ASN A 144 -6.29 -20.12 -5.14
N ILE A 145 -5.01 -20.33 -5.41
CA ILE A 145 -4.02 -20.72 -4.40
C ILE A 145 -2.89 -19.70 -4.45
N ASN A 146 -2.56 -19.15 -3.27
CA ASN A 146 -1.30 -18.49 -3.02
C ASN A 146 -0.54 -19.22 -1.93
N ALA A 147 0.78 -19.24 -2.06
CA ALA A 147 1.68 -19.82 -1.08
C ALA A 147 2.78 -18.81 -0.76
N TYR A 148 3.26 -18.84 0.48
CA TYR A 148 4.36 -18.03 0.97
C TYR A 148 5.37 -18.91 1.69
N GLN A 149 6.65 -18.66 1.48
CA GLN A 149 7.73 -19.21 2.27
C GLN A 149 8.67 -18.09 2.69
N GLY A 150 9.05 -18.09 3.97
CA GLY A 150 10.04 -17.18 4.54
C GLY A 150 10.57 -17.69 5.87
N ALA A 151 11.63 -17.09 6.39
CA ALA A 151 12.20 -17.52 7.67
C ALA A 151 11.43 -16.97 8.88
N HIS A 152 11.13 -15.67 8.85
CA HIS A 152 10.50 -14.94 9.94
C HIS A 152 9.35 -14.11 9.40
N GLY A 153 8.16 -14.24 10.00
CA GLY A 153 6.97 -13.46 9.61
C GLY A 153 6.96 -12.06 10.23
N TRP A 154 8.02 -11.28 10.01
CA TRP A 154 8.15 -9.95 10.62
C TRP A 154 7.13 -8.94 10.07
N GLU A 155 6.61 -9.18 8.86
CA GLU A 155 5.56 -8.39 8.21
C GLU A 155 4.28 -8.39 9.04
N GLY A 156 3.90 -9.57 9.56
CA GLY A 156 2.73 -9.75 10.42
C GLY A 156 2.86 -9.08 11.79
N ILE A 157 4.08 -8.74 12.21
CA ILE A 157 4.30 -7.92 13.42
C ILE A 157 4.05 -6.45 13.12
N MET A 158 4.57 -5.96 11.99
CA MET A 158 4.52 -4.54 11.65
C MET A 158 3.12 -4.10 11.22
N HIS A 159 2.36 -4.98 10.56
CA HIS A 159 1.08 -4.65 9.94
C HIS A 159 -0.04 -5.69 10.20
N PRO A 160 -0.32 -6.08 11.46
CA PRO A 160 -1.29 -7.14 11.76
C PRO A 160 -2.71 -6.82 11.28
N ASP A 161 -3.14 -5.56 11.32
CA ASP A 161 -4.46 -5.18 10.81
C ASP A 161 -4.58 -5.33 9.29
N ARG A 162 -3.51 -4.99 8.55
CA ARG A 162 -3.48 -5.18 7.09
C ARG A 162 -3.57 -6.64 6.75
N GLU A 163 -2.79 -7.50 7.42
CA GLU A 163 -2.81 -8.94 7.21
C GLU A 163 -4.19 -9.53 7.44
N ARG A 164 -4.86 -9.12 8.53
CA ARG A 164 -6.22 -9.54 8.84
C ARG A 164 -7.21 -9.12 7.75
N ILE A 165 -7.12 -7.88 7.27
CA ILE A 165 -7.98 -7.37 6.19
C ILE A 165 -7.72 -8.14 4.89
N MET A 166 -6.45 -8.31 4.52
CA MET A 166 -6.02 -9.01 3.32
C MET A 166 -6.48 -10.47 3.33
N MET A 167 -6.18 -11.22 4.38
CA MET A 167 -6.61 -12.63 4.50
C MET A 167 -8.14 -12.77 4.49
N GLY A 168 -8.86 -11.84 5.14
CA GLY A 168 -10.31 -11.78 5.08
C GLY A 168 -10.84 -11.58 3.65
N ARG A 169 -10.19 -10.70 2.86
CA ARG A 169 -10.50 -10.47 1.45
C ARG A 169 -10.21 -11.71 0.58
N LEU A 170 -9.05 -12.34 0.75
CA LEU A 170 -8.68 -13.57 0.03
C LEU A 170 -9.68 -14.70 0.30
N LYS A 171 -10.02 -14.92 1.57
CA LYS A 171 -11.00 -15.94 1.97
C LYS A 171 -12.37 -15.70 1.35
N LYS A 172 -12.84 -14.44 1.32
CA LYS A 172 -14.12 -14.07 0.67
C LYS A 172 -14.13 -14.35 -0.83
N LYS A 173 -12.99 -14.21 -1.51
CA LYS A 173 -12.84 -14.59 -2.93
C LYS A 173 -12.59 -16.09 -3.15
N GLY A 174 -12.61 -16.91 -2.11
CA GLY A 174 -12.39 -18.36 -2.20
C GLY A 174 -10.93 -18.74 -2.48
N ILE A 175 -9.99 -17.83 -2.22
CA ILE A 175 -8.55 -18.06 -2.35
C ILE A 175 -8.05 -18.82 -1.12
N LYS A 176 -7.31 -19.90 -1.34
CA LYS A 176 -6.71 -20.74 -0.30
C LYS A 176 -5.25 -20.34 -0.10
N SER A 177 -4.98 -19.79 1.08
CA SER A 177 -3.64 -19.31 1.43
C SER A 177 -2.86 -20.30 2.28
N TYR A 178 -1.59 -20.47 1.93
CA TYR A 178 -0.63 -21.33 2.62
C TYR A 178 0.63 -20.53 2.97
N ALA A 179 1.21 -20.80 4.12
CA ALA A 179 2.51 -20.25 4.49
C ALA A 179 3.37 -21.31 5.18
N PHE A 180 4.65 -21.31 4.83
CA PHE A 180 5.64 -22.19 5.41
C PHE A 180 6.81 -21.37 5.96
N SER A 181 7.22 -21.71 7.17
CA SER A 181 8.27 -20.99 7.88
C SER A 181 9.46 -21.85 8.20
N THR A 182 10.65 -21.33 7.85
CA THR A 182 11.94 -21.97 8.13
C THR A 182 12.59 -21.46 9.44
N GLY A 183 12.00 -20.45 10.10
CA GLY A 183 12.30 -20.06 11.48
C GLY A 183 11.41 -20.80 12.48
N SER A 184 11.86 -20.93 13.72
CA SER A 184 11.11 -21.62 14.79
C SER A 184 11.33 -21.04 16.19
N THR A 185 11.57 -19.74 16.28
CA THR A 185 11.70 -19.03 17.55
C THR A 185 10.35 -18.96 18.28
N PRO A 186 10.31 -18.58 19.58
CA PRO A 186 9.06 -18.32 20.28
C PRO A 186 8.20 -17.26 19.57
N LEU A 187 8.81 -16.20 19.05
CA LEU A 187 8.12 -15.15 18.32
C LEU A 187 7.54 -15.65 16.98
N ASP A 188 8.27 -16.50 16.23
CA ASP A 188 7.75 -17.15 15.03
C ASP A 188 6.47 -17.92 15.36
N ARG A 189 6.50 -18.76 16.40
CA ARG A 189 5.33 -19.54 16.82
C ARG A 189 4.13 -18.66 17.17
N TYR A 190 4.37 -17.48 17.76
CA TYR A 190 3.30 -16.54 18.06
C TYR A 190 2.68 -15.95 16.80
N ILE A 191 3.50 -15.45 15.87
CA ILE A 191 3.05 -14.90 14.59
C ILE A 191 2.28 -15.94 13.78
N TRP A 192 2.76 -17.18 13.71
CA TRP A 192 2.08 -18.23 12.95
C TRP A 192 0.77 -18.67 13.58
N LYS A 193 0.62 -18.55 14.90
CA LYS A 193 -0.70 -18.68 15.55
C LYS A 193 -1.65 -17.56 15.13
N PHE A 194 -1.17 -16.32 15.04
CA PHE A 194 -1.94 -15.20 14.50
C PHE A 194 -2.37 -15.46 13.05
N TYR A 195 -1.44 -15.83 12.15
CA TYR A 195 -1.79 -16.14 10.77
C TYR A 195 -2.80 -17.30 10.66
N LYS A 196 -2.65 -18.34 11.49
CA LYS A 196 -3.61 -19.44 11.57
C LYS A 196 -5.00 -18.96 12.00
N SER A 197 -5.09 -18.03 12.96
CA SER A 197 -6.38 -17.52 13.45
C SER A 197 -7.12 -16.68 12.41
N ILE A 198 -6.41 -16.04 11.47
CA ILE A 198 -7.00 -15.30 10.35
C ILE A 198 -7.23 -16.16 9.09
N GLY A 199 -7.04 -17.48 9.20
CA GLY A 199 -7.42 -18.45 8.17
C GLY A 199 -6.30 -18.95 7.27
N LEU A 200 -5.04 -18.61 7.55
CA LEU A 200 -3.88 -19.11 6.80
C LEU A 200 -3.56 -20.56 7.22
N LYS A 201 -3.25 -21.42 6.24
CA LYS A 201 -2.72 -22.76 6.53
C LYS A 201 -1.21 -22.66 6.70
N VAL A 202 -0.76 -22.80 7.94
CA VAL A 202 0.65 -22.59 8.30
C VAL A 202 1.39 -23.91 8.56
N GLY A 203 2.66 -23.98 8.16
CA GLY A 203 3.62 -25.01 8.55
C GLY A 203 4.91 -24.39 9.06
N LEU A 204 5.56 -25.07 9.99
CA LEU A 204 6.78 -24.61 10.65
C LEU A 204 7.79 -25.75 10.67
N LYS A 205 8.90 -25.62 9.96
CA LYS A 205 10.00 -26.59 9.97
C LYS A 205 11.32 -25.84 9.92
N PRO A 206 12.04 -25.72 11.05
CA PRO A 206 13.28 -24.97 11.06
C PRO A 206 14.28 -25.52 10.03
N SER A 207 14.94 -24.62 9.29
CA SER A 207 16.03 -24.97 8.39
C SER A 207 17.38 -24.52 8.95
N LEU A 208 18.39 -25.37 8.81
CA LEU A 208 19.79 -25.03 9.10
C LEU A 208 20.49 -24.34 7.93
N SER A 209 19.89 -24.39 6.73
CA SER A 209 20.45 -23.76 5.53
C SER A 209 20.49 -22.25 5.68
N SER A 210 21.66 -21.65 5.44
CA SER A 210 21.78 -20.19 5.38
C SER A 210 20.99 -19.59 4.21
N PHE A 211 20.78 -20.36 3.13
CA PHE A 211 19.97 -19.95 2.00
C PHE A 211 18.51 -19.77 2.43
N ASP A 212 17.93 -20.81 3.03
CA ASP A 212 16.52 -20.84 3.47
C ASP A 212 16.17 -19.77 4.51
N ARG A 213 17.15 -19.33 5.30
CA ARG A 213 16.97 -18.26 6.29
C ARG A 213 16.85 -16.86 5.68
N GLY A 214 17.35 -16.66 4.47
CA GLY A 214 17.27 -15.39 3.76
C GLY A 214 16.41 -15.44 2.49
N TYR A 215 15.92 -16.61 2.11
CA TYR A 215 15.13 -16.80 0.90
C TYR A 215 13.65 -16.68 1.21
N TYR A 216 13.00 -15.72 0.55
CA TYR A 216 11.59 -15.43 0.68
C TYR A 216 10.95 -15.57 -0.70
N VAL A 217 9.85 -16.32 -0.79
CA VAL A 217 9.12 -16.53 -2.05
C VAL A 217 7.62 -16.60 -1.80
N ALA A 218 6.85 -15.99 -2.68
CA ALA A 218 5.41 -16.15 -2.73
C ALA A 218 4.89 -16.29 -4.15
N THR A 219 3.68 -16.83 -4.26
CA THR A 219 2.98 -17.01 -5.53
C THR A 219 1.62 -16.32 -5.47
N TYR A 220 1.22 -15.69 -6.57
CA TYR A 220 -0.07 -15.01 -6.70
C TYR A 220 -0.58 -15.21 -8.13
N GLY A 221 -1.37 -16.27 -8.34
CA GLY A 221 -1.77 -16.68 -9.69
C GLY A 221 -0.58 -17.21 -10.49
N ASP A 222 -0.22 -16.54 -11.57
CA ASP A 222 0.96 -16.80 -12.40
C ASP A 222 2.21 -16.02 -11.94
N LEU A 223 2.07 -15.12 -10.97
CA LEU A 223 3.19 -14.36 -10.41
C LEU A 223 3.94 -15.18 -9.38
N ILE A 224 5.26 -15.12 -9.45
CA ILE A 224 6.19 -15.58 -8.42
C ILE A 224 6.99 -14.36 -8.00
N VAL A 225 6.94 -14.03 -6.72
CA VAL A 225 7.68 -12.92 -6.14
C VAL A 225 8.71 -13.51 -5.19
N GLN A 226 9.99 -13.29 -5.46
CA GLN A 226 11.07 -13.87 -4.67
C GLN A 226 12.17 -12.87 -4.37
N THR A 227 12.81 -13.03 -3.22
CA THR A 227 13.94 -12.20 -2.81
C THR A 227 14.88 -13.00 -1.92
N GLN A 228 16.17 -12.70 -2.05
CA GLN A 228 17.20 -13.15 -1.12
C GLN A 228 17.64 -11.95 -0.30
N TYR A 229 17.32 -11.95 1.00
CA TYR A 229 17.77 -10.91 1.90
C TYR A 229 19.29 -10.97 2.08
N PRO A 230 19.98 -9.80 2.12
CA PRO A 230 21.39 -9.74 2.45
C PRO A 230 21.66 -10.34 3.83
N LYS A 231 22.76 -11.10 3.98
CA LYS A 231 23.12 -11.78 5.23
C LYS A 231 23.03 -10.88 6.47
N LYS A 232 23.47 -9.62 6.35
CA LYS A 232 23.40 -8.64 7.44
C LYS A 232 21.98 -8.45 7.98
N ILE A 233 20.98 -8.33 7.11
CA ILE A 233 19.57 -8.19 7.52
C ILE A 233 19.06 -9.50 8.11
N VAL A 234 19.39 -10.64 7.49
CA VAL A 234 19.01 -11.96 7.99
C VAL A 234 19.50 -12.18 9.41
N ASP A 235 20.77 -11.88 9.69
CA ASP A 235 21.35 -12.01 11.02
C ASP A 235 20.68 -11.06 12.02
N GLN A 236 20.36 -9.83 11.62
CA GLN A 236 19.68 -8.85 12.48
C GLN A 236 18.26 -9.28 12.85
N ILE A 237 17.49 -9.77 11.87
CA ILE A 237 16.13 -10.28 12.10
C ILE A 237 16.18 -11.55 12.96
N ASP A 238 17.08 -12.50 12.66
CA ASP A 238 17.22 -13.73 13.45
C ASP A 238 17.59 -13.44 14.91
N VAL A 239 18.52 -12.51 15.15
CA VAL A 239 18.85 -12.05 16.50
C VAL A 239 17.65 -11.41 17.19
N PHE A 240 16.89 -10.56 16.49
CA PHE A 240 15.68 -9.94 17.03
C PHE A 240 14.66 -11.00 17.45
N PHE A 241 14.34 -11.96 16.57
CA PHE A 241 13.38 -13.04 16.83
C PHE A 241 13.85 -13.99 17.93
N LYS A 242 15.15 -14.30 18.00
CA LYS A 242 15.70 -15.15 19.07
C LYS A 242 15.69 -14.48 20.43
N LYS A 243 15.90 -13.16 20.51
CA LYS A 243 15.92 -12.40 21.76
C LYS A 243 14.50 -12.19 22.32
N THR A 244 13.52 -11.97 21.47
CA THR A 244 12.13 -11.76 21.87
C THR A 244 11.47 -13.09 22.22
N LYS A 245 11.41 -13.42 23.52
CA LYS A 245 10.80 -14.69 24.00
C LYS A 245 9.29 -14.59 24.18
N LYS A 246 8.79 -13.39 24.49
CA LYS A 246 7.37 -13.11 24.69
C LYS A 246 6.95 -11.88 23.88
N ILE A 247 5.64 -11.74 23.63
CA ILE A 247 5.11 -10.62 22.81
C ILE A 247 5.25 -9.28 23.53
N GLU A 248 5.23 -9.29 24.86
CA GLU A 248 5.40 -8.11 25.72
C GLU A 248 6.82 -7.54 25.63
N ASP A 249 7.81 -8.38 25.28
CA ASP A 249 9.21 -7.98 25.09
C ASP A 249 9.47 -7.36 23.69
N LEU A 250 8.44 -7.29 22.85
CA LEU A 250 8.55 -6.86 21.47
C LEU A 250 8.92 -5.38 21.37
N ASN A 251 10.10 -5.09 20.82
CA ASN A 251 10.53 -3.73 20.54
C ASN A 251 10.27 -3.36 19.07
N LEU A 252 9.11 -2.77 18.79
CA LEU A 252 8.72 -2.34 17.44
C LEU A 252 9.65 -1.27 16.85
N HIS A 253 10.19 -0.37 17.68
CA HIS A 253 11.17 0.61 17.23
C HIS A 253 12.41 -0.09 16.67
N LYS A 254 12.91 -1.11 17.37
CA LYS A 254 14.08 -1.86 16.92
C LYS A 254 13.82 -2.64 15.63
N LEU A 255 12.65 -3.25 15.51
CA LEU A 255 12.27 -3.92 14.25
C LEU A 255 12.17 -2.91 13.11
N SER A 256 11.55 -1.75 13.35
CA SER A 256 11.46 -0.66 12.38
C SER A 256 12.84 -0.17 11.91
N GLU A 257 13.81 -0.01 12.81
CA GLU A 257 15.20 0.32 12.44
C GLU A 257 15.82 -0.73 11.50
N ILE A 258 15.61 -2.02 11.79
CA ILE A 258 16.16 -3.12 11.00
C ILE A 258 15.58 -3.10 9.58
N VAL A 259 14.25 -2.98 9.45
CA VAL A 259 13.58 -3.06 8.14
C VAL A 259 13.74 -1.78 7.31
N ASN A 260 13.99 -0.63 7.94
CA ASN A 260 14.30 0.64 7.26
C ASN A 260 15.80 0.87 7.05
N GLN A 261 16.67 -0.05 7.47
CA GLN A 261 18.11 0.08 7.29
C GLN A 261 18.44 0.24 5.79
N LYS A 262 19.29 1.23 5.47
CA LYS A 262 19.74 1.46 4.10
C LYS A 262 20.63 0.31 3.62
N ILE A 263 20.10 -0.56 2.77
CA ILE A 263 20.80 -1.70 2.16
C ILE A 263 20.16 -2.09 0.84
N LYS A 264 20.98 -2.45 -0.14
CA LYS A 264 20.48 -2.88 -1.45
C LYS A 264 19.89 -4.29 -1.35
N ILE A 265 18.62 -4.45 -1.72
CA ILE A 265 17.91 -5.74 -1.77
C ILE A 265 17.31 -5.90 -3.16
N LYS A 266 17.44 -7.10 -3.73
CA LYS A 266 16.84 -7.42 -5.04
C LYS A 266 15.54 -8.19 -4.84
N LEU A 267 14.51 -7.81 -5.58
CA LEU A 267 13.27 -8.57 -5.72
C LEU A 267 13.16 -9.03 -7.17
N THR A 268 12.89 -10.31 -7.37
CA THR A 268 12.61 -10.87 -8.69
C THR A 268 11.14 -11.21 -8.77
N VAL A 269 10.48 -10.72 -9.82
CA VAL A 269 9.11 -11.09 -10.17
C VAL A 269 9.16 -11.92 -11.44
N ILE A 270 8.56 -13.10 -11.42
CA ILE A 270 8.50 -14.03 -12.55
C ILE A 270 7.02 -14.26 -12.89
N LYS A 271 6.66 -14.14 -14.16
CA LYS A 271 5.34 -14.48 -14.69
C LYS A 271 5.41 -15.88 -15.32
N ASN A 272 5.09 -16.90 -14.54
CA ASN A 272 5.09 -18.29 -15.00
C ASN A 272 4.13 -19.16 -14.16
N LEU A 273 2.99 -19.50 -14.75
CA LEU A 273 1.93 -20.26 -14.06
C LEU A 273 2.37 -21.65 -13.62
N GLU A 274 3.10 -22.38 -14.47
CA GLU A 274 3.50 -23.76 -14.16
C GLU A 274 4.54 -23.80 -13.04
N MET A 275 5.49 -22.87 -13.04
CA MET A 275 6.44 -22.71 -11.95
C MET A 275 5.74 -22.27 -10.66
N ALA A 276 4.75 -21.37 -10.72
CA ALA A 276 3.96 -20.97 -9.56
C ALA A 276 3.20 -22.16 -8.95
N LYS A 277 2.61 -23.03 -9.80
CA LYS A 277 1.97 -24.27 -9.36
C LYS A 277 2.95 -25.24 -8.69
N GLN A 278 4.18 -25.37 -9.22
CA GLN A 278 5.20 -26.22 -8.62
C GLN A 278 5.65 -25.71 -7.24
N ILE A 279 5.87 -24.39 -7.10
CA ILE A 279 6.20 -23.76 -5.83
C ILE A 279 5.05 -23.95 -4.82
N ASN A 280 3.81 -23.72 -5.25
CA ASN A 280 2.61 -23.98 -4.44
C ASN A 280 2.59 -25.41 -3.92
N LYS A 281 2.79 -26.40 -4.81
CA LYS A 281 2.80 -27.81 -4.44
C LYS A 281 3.91 -28.11 -3.42
N SER A 282 5.13 -27.65 -3.66
CA SER A 282 6.27 -27.84 -2.75
C SER A 282 5.99 -27.29 -1.35
N ILE A 283 5.47 -26.06 -1.24
CA ILE A 283 5.12 -25.44 0.05
C ILE A 283 3.99 -26.22 0.73
N ILE A 284 2.94 -26.58 -0.01
CA ILE A 284 1.79 -27.30 0.53
C ILE A 284 2.18 -28.69 1.05
N ASP A 285 3.04 -29.41 0.32
CA ASP A 285 3.46 -30.77 0.72
C ASP A 285 4.32 -30.73 1.98
N GLN A 286 5.24 -29.75 2.11
CA GLN A 286 5.98 -29.51 3.36
C GLN A 286 5.04 -29.24 4.56
N ILE A 287 3.92 -28.54 4.36
CA ILE A 287 2.94 -28.29 5.43
C ILE A 287 2.19 -29.58 5.81
N LYS A 288 1.94 -30.49 4.87
CA LYS A 288 1.24 -31.76 5.14
C LYS A 288 2.10 -32.74 5.93
N GLU A 289 3.39 -32.83 5.65
CA GLU A 289 4.34 -33.69 6.36
C GLU A 289 4.40 -33.41 7.88
N LEU A 290 4.08 -32.18 8.28
CA LEU A 290 4.06 -31.75 9.67
C LEU A 290 2.80 -32.14 10.46
N LYS A 291 1.81 -32.79 9.82
CA LYS A 291 0.53 -33.16 10.45
C LYS A 291 0.47 -34.61 10.96
N ILE A 292 1.63 -35.24 11.16
CA ILE A 292 1.80 -36.52 11.86
C ILE A 292 1.97 -36.23 13.35
#